data_AF-A0A5A7VYN7-F1
#
_entry.id   AF-A0A5A7VYN7-F1
#
_cell.length_a   1.000
_cell.length_b   1.000
_cell.length_c   1.000
_cell.angle_alpha   90.00
_cell.angle_beta   90.00
_cell.angle_gamma   90.00
#
_symmetry.space_group_name_H-M   'P 1'
#
loop_
_entity.id
_entity.type
_entity.pdbx_description
1 polymer ?
#
loop_
_entity_poly.entity_id
_entity_poly.type
_entity_poly.pdbx_seq_one_letter_code
_entity_poly.pdbx_strand_id
1 'polypeptide(L)' 'MKKQAIAAGDAFTVTADCDKMLATCRDRFGNVDNFRGFPDIPGNDFVMSYPTPGTGGG' A
#
# COMPACT_ATOMS: atom_id res chain seq x y z
N MET A 1 -22.46 -26.11 -2.28
CA MET A 1 -22.62 -24.64 -2.34
C MET A 1 -23.02 -24.25 -3.76
N LYS A 2 -24.24 -23.77 -4.00
CA LYS A 2 -24.68 -23.36 -5.34
C LYS A 2 -24.27 -21.91 -5.59
N LYS A 3 -23.44 -21.67 -6.60
CA LYS A 3 -23.08 -20.34 -7.06
C LYS A 3 -24.16 -19.90 -8.05
N GLN A 4 -24.95 -18.89 -7.71
CA GLN A 4 -25.92 -18.32 -8.65
C GLN A 4 -25.20 -17.44 -9.66
N ALA A 5 -25.62 -17.52 -10.93
CA ALA A 5 -25.11 -16.67 -11.99
C ALA A 5 -25.73 -15.26 -11.89
N ILE A 6 -24.95 -14.23 -12.22
CA ILE A 6 -25.42 -12.86 -12.31
C ILE A 6 -26.30 -12.73 -13.56
N ALA A 7 -27.45 -12.10 -13.43
CA ALA A 7 -28.42 -11.87 -14.50
C ALA A 7 -28.63 -10.37 -14.78
N ALA A 8 -29.24 -10.08 -15.93
CA ALA A 8 -29.60 -8.71 -16.28
C ALA A 8 -30.65 -8.17 -15.29
N GLY A 9 -30.41 -6.97 -14.75
CA GLY A 9 -31.24 -6.37 -13.70
C GLY A 9 -30.67 -6.52 -12.28
N ASP A 10 -29.64 -7.34 -12.09
CA ASP A 10 -28.95 -7.43 -10.80
C ASP A 10 -28.19 -6.14 -10.50
N ALA A 11 -28.45 -5.58 -9.32
CA ALA A 11 -27.73 -4.43 -8.80
C ALA A 11 -26.60 -4.87 -7.87
N PHE A 12 -25.44 -4.24 -8.01
CA PHE A 12 -24.32 -4.43 -7.09
C PHE A 12 -23.53 -3.13 -6.95
N THR A 13 -22.92 -2.95 -5.78
CA THR A 13 -21.98 -1.86 -5.52
C THR A 13 -20.57 -2.42 -5.57
N VAL A 14 -19.70 -1.79 -6.36
CA VAL A 14 -18.27 -2.12 -6.38
C VAL A 14 -17.51 -0.97 -5.77
N THR A 15 -16.60 -1.30 -4.86
CA THR A 15 -15.65 -0.33 -4.30
C THR A 15 -14.31 -0.52 -5.01
N ALA A 16 -13.61 0.58 -5.31
CA ALA A 16 -12.25 0.50 -5.83
C ALA A 16 -11.34 -0.21 -4.82
N ASP A 17 -10.52 -1.15 -5.29
CA ASP A 17 -9.57 -1.83 -4.43
C ASP A 17 -8.37 -0.92 -4.11
N CYS A 18 -7.77 -1.15 -2.93
CA CYS A 18 -6.51 -0.56 -2.54
C CYS A 18 -5.45 -1.65 -2.57
N ASP A 19 -4.49 -1.53 -3.49
CA ASP A 19 -3.36 -2.45 -3.63
C ASP A 19 -2.39 -2.41 -2.42
N LYS A 20 -2.69 -1.57 -1.43
CA LYS A 20 -1.95 -1.37 -0.17
C LYS A 20 -0.56 -0.76 -0.37
N MET A 21 -0.32 -0.13 -1.52
CA MET A 21 0.87 0.68 -1.74
C MET A 21 0.64 2.14 -1.31
N LEU A 22 1.67 2.75 -0.74
CA LEU A 22 1.62 4.16 -0.33
C LEU A 22 1.33 5.09 -1.53
N ALA A 23 1.93 4.80 -2.70
CA ALA A 23 1.71 5.56 -3.93
C ALA A 23 0.23 5.59 -4.33
N THR A 24 -0.43 4.44 -4.34
CA THR A 24 -1.88 4.36 -4.65
C THR A 24 -2.72 5.07 -3.60
N CYS A 25 -2.39 4.95 -2.32
CA CYS A 25 -3.08 5.67 -1.24
C CYS A 25 -3.00 7.19 -1.42
N ARG A 26 -1.84 7.70 -1.84
CA ARG A 26 -1.59 9.11 -2.13
C ARG A 26 -2.30 9.57 -3.41
N ASP A 27 -2.01 8.91 -4.52
CA ASP A 27 -2.33 9.45 -5.85
C ASP A 27 -3.78 9.15 -6.26
N ARG A 28 -4.34 8.01 -5.82
CA ARG A 28 -5.72 7.62 -6.16
C ARG A 28 -6.74 8.04 -5.10
N PHE A 29 -6.36 7.99 -3.82
CA PHE A 29 -7.30 8.19 -2.71
C PHE A 29 -7.02 9.44 -1.88
N GLY A 30 -5.85 10.09 -2.01
CA GLY A 30 -5.49 11.27 -1.22
C GLY A 30 -5.45 11.03 0.29
N ASN A 31 -5.25 9.78 0.73
CA ASN A 31 -5.48 9.36 2.12
C ASN A 31 -4.20 8.86 2.84
N VAL A 32 -3.09 9.59 2.66
CA VAL A 32 -1.80 9.23 3.25
C VAL A 32 -1.85 9.20 4.78
N ASP A 33 -2.60 10.13 5.41
CA ASP A 33 -2.71 10.24 6.86
C ASP A 33 -3.26 8.98 7.54
N ASN A 34 -4.04 8.19 6.83
CA ASN A 34 -4.59 6.91 7.33
C ASN A 34 -3.87 5.69 6.76
N PHE A 35 -2.71 5.84 6.12
CA PHE A 35 -1.90 4.71 5.68
C PHE A 35 -1.30 3.99 6.89
N ARG A 36 -1.58 2.68 7.02
CA ARG A 36 -1.20 1.85 8.19
C ARG A 36 -0.05 0.88 7.90
N GLY A 37 0.70 1.15 6.83
CA GLY A 37 1.92 0.42 6.50
C GLY A 37 3.15 1.09 7.08
N PHE A 38 4.30 0.47 6.88
CA PHE A 38 5.58 1.00 7.30
C PHE A 38 6.48 1.19 6.08
N PRO A 39 6.27 2.27 5.30
CA PRO A 39 6.97 2.47 4.02
C PRO A 39 8.49 2.68 4.24
N ASP A 40 8.86 3.22 5.39
CA ASP A 40 10.24 3.62 5.70
C ASP A 40 10.95 2.62 6.62
N ILE A 41 10.38 1.44 6.90
CA ILE A 41 11.12 0.43 7.67
C ILE A 41 12.34 0.00 6.84
N PRO A 42 13.56 0.26 7.35
CA PRO A 42 14.76 -0.17 6.66
C PRO A 42 14.82 -1.71 6.63
N GLY A 43 15.25 -2.26 5.50
CA GLY A 43 15.51 -3.70 5.39
C GLY A 43 16.63 -4.17 6.31
N ASN A 44 16.82 -5.49 6.39
CA ASN A 44 17.88 -6.11 7.21
C ASN A 44 19.30 -5.59 6.88
N ASP A 45 19.53 -5.11 5.65
CA ASP A 45 20.80 -4.53 5.22
C ASP A 45 21.16 -3.23 5.96
N PHE A 46 20.17 -2.47 6.42
CA PHE A 46 20.40 -1.28 7.25
C PHE A 46 20.88 -1.67 8.66
N VAL A 47 20.39 -2.79 9.20
CA VAL A 47 20.76 -3.29 10.54
C VAL A 47 22.24 -3.70 10.60
N MET A 48 22.79 -4.18 9.49
CA MET A 48 24.20 -4.58 9.39
C MET A 48 25.13 -3.41 8.99
N SER A 49 24.58 -2.23 8.71
CA SER A 49 25.37 -1.06 8.32
C SER A 49 25.99 -0.39 9.55
N TYR A 50 27.28 -0.09 9.47
CA TYR A 50 27.96 0.80 10.41
C TYR A 50 28.22 2.14 9.72
N PRO A 51 28.07 3.28 10.41
CA PRO A 51 28.30 4.58 9.78
C PRO A 51 29.76 4.70 9.34
N THR A 52 29.99 4.90 8.05
CA THR A 52 31.29 5.26 7.50
C THR A 52 31.50 6.77 7.66
N PRO A 53 32.62 7.22 8.26
CA PRO A 53 32.93 8.64 8.35
C PRO A 53 33.01 9.25 6.94
N GLY A 54 32.13 10.20 6.64
CA GLY A 54 32.18 11.00 5.41
C GLY A 54 30.93 10.97 4.52
N THR A 55 30.00 10.03 4.72
CA THR A 55 28.75 9.99 3.95
C THR A 55 27.58 10.43 4.84
N GLY A 56 27.58 11.71 5.19
CA GLY A 56 26.42 12.37 5.79
C GLY A 56 25.28 12.42 4.79
N GLY A 57 24.08 12.08 5.25
CA GLY A 57 22.90 11.85 4.43
C GLY A 57 22.48 13.00 3.53
N GLY A 58 22.00 12.61 2.35
CA GLY A 58 21.23 13.36 1.38
C GLY A 58 20.49 12.37 0.50
#